data_AF-A0A1B7P1H1-F1
#
_entry.id   AF-A0A1B7P1H1-F1
#
_cell.length_a   1.000
_cell.length_b   1.000
_cell.length_c   1.000
_cell.angle_alpha   90.00
_cell.angle_beta   90.00
_cell.angle_gamma   90.00
#
_symmetry.space_group_name_H-M   'P 1'
#
loop_
_entity.id
_entity.type
_entity.pdbx_description
1 polymer ?
#
loop_
_entity_poly.entity_id
_entity_poly.type
_entity_poly.pdbx_seq_one_letter_code
_entity_poly.pdbx_strand_id
1 'polypeptide(L)'
;MSTINGDDPPPPPYSFVGSSRLSPVPSVCPSSPPSYHHGPSFRPGGVSQPLPISSARPGAPANPVPPRQRQQTAYHRQNIHQIGPENCVPHQSQEEFQLRQDDLVIPVMGLAGSGRSPFISLLADGQGVPIARSAKGCTNDIVGYPYQVDRNTRVILVHTPSFNKASSGNVIALSSIANFLCLIYSNNIRMAGLIYLHDITASRMDGAALRKLHMFKKLCGPSGLSNVIMVTTMWGKLGTYHEGATHEKQLRDRYWRNILNHGGMMMRHNGSRQSAEEIVKVLLRKQQPIVLDIQREMVVNRLQLGYTAAGRALYAEIREERQHHTAELAELRLELDEALRRKDFEYGQMLREMKSQLHQKLRLVEESRGVLRADLQRLKGEVRHQQEAGKKQKQKKYFGRTALGIGVGTILGLTTGVFI
;
A
#
# COMPACT_ATOMS: atom_id res chain seq x y z
N MET A 1 48.25 -46.63 4.13
CA MET A 1 48.37 -45.16 4.01
C MET A 1 47.61 -44.74 2.76
N SER A 2 46.28 -44.87 2.71
CA SER A 2 45.22 -44.28 3.57
C SER A 2 44.78 -42.93 3.03
N THR A 3 43.70 -42.98 2.25
CA THR A 3 42.90 -41.86 1.73
C THR A 3 42.05 -41.23 2.82
N ILE A 4 41.78 -39.92 2.73
CA ILE A 4 40.63 -39.28 3.40
C ILE A 4 40.00 -38.29 2.42
N ASN A 5 38.73 -38.54 2.08
CA ASN A 5 37.85 -37.58 1.39
C ASN A 5 37.25 -36.60 2.40
N GLY A 6 36.86 -35.41 1.93
CA GLY A 6 36.18 -34.38 2.73
C GLY A 6 34.97 -33.79 2.01
N ASP A 7 33.98 -34.64 1.69
CA ASP A 7 32.64 -34.20 1.30
C ASP A 7 31.78 -33.99 2.57
N ASP A 8 31.67 -32.75 3.05
CA ASP A 8 30.70 -32.37 4.07
C ASP A 8 29.44 -31.76 3.42
N PRO A 9 28.25 -32.38 3.53
CA PRO A 9 27.02 -31.84 2.96
C PRO A 9 26.51 -30.63 3.77
N PRO A 10 25.80 -29.67 3.14
CA PRO A 10 25.28 -28.49 3.81
C PRO A 10 24.19 -28.85 4.85
N PRO A 11 24.10 -28.12 5.97
CA PRO A 11 23.15 -28.44 7.04
C PRO A 11 21.69 -28.25 6.62
N PRO A 12 20.76 -29.05 7.15
CA PRO A 12 19.35 -29.03 6.75
C PRO A 12 18.60 -27.77 7.22
N PRO A 13 17.50 -27.39 6.54
CA PRO A 13 16.71 -26.22 6.92
C PRO A 13 15.91 -26.46 8.21
N TYR A 14 16.22 -25.69 9.25
CA TYR A 14 15.52 -25.75 10.54
C TYR A 14 14.06 -25.28 10.45
N SER A 15 13.11 -26.20 10.57
CA SER A 15 11.69 -25.94 10.82
C SER A 15 11.37 -26.21 12.31
N PHE A 16 11.54 -25.21 13.17
CA PHE A 16 11.24 -25.38 14.60
C PHE A 16 9.81 -24.95 14.95
N VAL A 17 9.00 -25.91 15.39
CA VAL A 17 7.63 -25.69 15.90
C VAL A 17 7.72 -25.32 17.38
N GLY A 18 7.44 -24.05 17.71
CA GLY A 18 7.47 -23.56 19.08
C GLY A 18 6.25 -24.01 19.89
N SER A 19 6.41 -25.01 20.76
CA SER A 19 5.40 -25.43 21.74
C SER A 19 5.40 -24.54 22.98
N SER A 20 4.21 -24.19 23.46
CA SER A 20 3.98 -23.33 24.63
C SER A 20 4.30 -24.00 25.97
N ARG A 21 4.92 -23.28 26.90
CA ARG A 21 4.72 -23.41 28.37
C ARG A 21 5.04 -22.08 29.07
N LEU A 22 4.35 -21.81 30.17
CA LEU A 22 4.30 -20.52 30.88
C LEU A 22 5.05 -20.55 32.22
N SER A 23 5.28 -19.34 32.77
CA SER A 23 5.54 -18.99 34.19
C SER A 23 7.00 -18.94 34.66
N PRO A 24 7.34 -18.09 35.68
CA PRO A 24 6.76 -16.79 36.04
C PRO A 24 7.82 -15.66 36.29
N VAL A 25 7.31 -14.49 36.67
CA VAL A 25 8.04 -13.21 36.91
C VAL A 25 8.76 -13.17 38.27
N PRO A 26 9.84 -12.37 38.42
CA PRO A 26 9.98 -11.55 39.62
C PRO A 26 10.13 -10.04 39.32
N SER A 27 9.68 -9.23 40.28
CA SER A 27 9.40 -7.79 40.15
C SER A 27 10.42 -6.91 40.89
N VAL A 28 10.93 -5.85 40.25
CA VAL A 28 11.54 -4.68 40.93
C VAL A 28 11.23 -3.39 40.16
N CYS A 29 10.88 -2.33 40.89
CA CYS A 29 10.77 -0.92 40.47
C CYS A 29 11.27 -0.03 41.64
N PRO A 30 11.40 1.29 41.49
CA PRO A 30 12.03 2.04 40.40
C PRO A 30 13.07 3.07 40.94
N SER A 31 13.88 3.69 40.07
CA SER A 31 14.69 4.88 40.45
C SER A 31 14.69 5.93 39.34
N SER A 32 14.43 7.18 39.72
CA SER A 32 14.18 8.35 38.85
C SER A 32 15.45 8.94 38.18
N PRO A 33 15.30 9.78 37.13
CA PRO A 33 16.44 10.31 36.34
C PRO A 33 16.92 11.70 36.81
N PRO A 34 18.14 12.12 36.44
CA PRO A 34 18.61 13.49 36.65
C PRO A 34 18.31 14.44 35.46
N SER A 35 17.47 15.42 35.77
CA SER A 35 17.58 16.87 35.48
C SER A 35 18.19 17.42 34.19
N TYR A 36 17.40 18.31 33.56
CA TYR A 36 17.83 19.34 32.61
C TYR A 36 18.71 20.41 33.26
N HIS A 37 19.64 20.99 32.50
CA HIS A 37 20.18 22.33 32.76
C HIS A 37 20.11 23.21 31.51
N HIS A 38 19.61 24.43 31.69
CA HIS A 38 19.64 25.51 30.71
C HIS A 38 20.75 26.51 31.06
N GLY A 39 21.32 27.15 30.04
CA GLY A 39 21.83 28.52 30.20
C GLY A 39 23.34 28.70 30.09
N PRO A 40 23.79 29.93 29.80
CA PRO A 40 24.69 30.10 28.65
C PRO A 40 26.04 30.74 29.01
N SER A 41 26.97 30.74 28.05
CA SER A 41 28.17 31.58 28.10
C SER A 41 28.54 32.07 26.70
N PHE A 42 28.99 33.33 26.62
CA PHE A 42 29.15 34.10 25.39
C PHE A 42 30.61 34.56 25.21
N ARG A 43 31.04 34.67 23.94
CA ARG A 43 32.15 35.51 23.42
C ARG A 43 33.61 35.07 23.70
N PRO A 44 34.60 35.58 22.92
CA PRO A 44 34.55 35.93 21.49
C PRO A 44 35.82 35.57 20.66
N GLY A 45 35.72 35.69 19.34
CA GLY A 45 36.85 36.07 18.47
C GLY A 45 37.36 35.01 17.48
N GLY A 46 37.63 35.41 16.24
CA GLY A 46 38.23 34.55 15.20
C GLY A 46 37.76 34.85 13.78
N VAL A 47 38.17 35.99 13.20
CA VAL A 47 37.93 36.31 11.78
C VAL A 47 39.04 35.71 10.91
N SER A 48 38.67 35.06 9.80
CA SER A 48 39.55 34.83 8.65
C SER A 48 38.73 34.53 7.38
N GLN A 49 39.29 34.86 6.22
CA GLN A 49 38.58 35.18 4.97
C GLN A 49 38.53 34.05 3.91
N PRO A 50 37.72 34.19 2.83
CA PRO A 50 37.44 33.11 1.88
C PRO A 50 38.46 32.97 0.72
N LEU A 51 38.32 31.87 -0.03
CA LEU A 51 39.16 31.48 -1.17
C LEU A 51 39.00 32.43 -2.40
N PRO A 52 40.05 32.61 -3.23
CA PRO A 52 40.08 33.63 -4.28
C PRO A 52 39.52 33.17 -5.64
N ILE A 53 39.01 34.16 -6.39
CA ILE A 53 38.77 34.10 -7.84
C ILE A 53 39.99 34.70 -8.56
N SER A 54 40.36 34.19 -9.73
CA SER A 54 41.39 34.79 -10.62
C SER A 54 40.91 34.84 -12.07
N SER A 55 41.45 35.78 -12.88
CA SER A 55 40.81 36.32 -14.09
C SER A 55 41.74 36.49 -15.31
N ALA A 56 41.18 36.32 -16.53
CA ALA A 56 41.65 36.79 -17.87
C ALA A 56 42.97 36.20 -18.44
N ARG A 57 43.02 35.53 -19.63
CA ARG A 57 42.89 35.94 -21.08
C ARG A 57 44.22 36.46 -21.71
N PRO A 58 44.45 36.51 -23.07
CA PRO A 58 43.50 36.52 -24.20
C PRO A 58 43.83 35.69 -25.48
N GLY A 59 42.92 35.70 -26.48
CA GLY A 59 43.11 35.22 -27.88
C GLY A 59 41.77 35.20 -28.67
N ALA A 60 41.72 35.73 -29.91
CA ALA A 60 40.51 35.97 -30.74
C ALA A 60 40.70 35.42 -32.19
N PRO A 61 39.81 35.59 -33.21
CA PRO A 61 38.46 36.21 -33.32
C PRO A 61 37.36 35.30 -33.98
N ALA A 62 36.08 35.38 -33.60
CA ALA A 62 34.94 36.17 -34.14
C ALA A 62 34.33 35.77 -35.52
N ASN A 63 33.03 35.44 -35.54
CA ASN A 63 32.03 35.91 -36.53
C ASN A 63 30.56 35.60 -36.07
N PRO A 64 29.53 36.38 -36.48
CA PRO A 64 28.18 36.35 -35.88
C PRO A 64 27.07 35.72 -36.76
N VAL A 65 25.98 35.26 -36.14
CA VAL A 65 24.74 34.78 -36.82
C VAL A 65 23.48 35.34 -36.10
N PRO A 66 22.48 35.90 -36.82
CA PRO A 66 21.32 36.59 -36.23
C PRO A 66 20.13 35.68 -35.85
N PRO A 67 19.15 36.18 -35.06
CA PRO A 67 18.06 35.36 -34.52
C PRO A 67 16.92 35.09 -35.51
N ARG A 68 16.33 33.89 -35.46
CA ARG A 68 15.14 33.52 -36.25
C ARG A 68 13.83 33.82 -35.53
N GLN A 69 12.89 34.39 -36.27
CA GLN A 69 11.55 34.79 -35.82
C GLN A 69 10.60 33.59 -35.59
N ARG A 70 9.59 33.81 -34.75
CA ARG A 70 8.36 33.01 -34.73
C ARG A 70 7.66 33.10 -36.09
N GLN A 71 7.18 31.96 -36.60
CA GLN A 71 6.10 31.94 -37.59
C GLN A 71 4.96 31.05 -37.07
N GLN A 72 3.75 31.62 -37.08
CA GLN A 72 2.50 30.90 -36.88
C GLN A 72 2.11 30.28 -38.24
N THR A 73 1.71 29.02 -38.26
CA THR A 73 1.03 28.41 -39.42
C THR A 73 -0.45 28.27 -39.11
N ALA A 74 -1.28 28.87 -39.97
CA ALA A 74 -2.73 28.85 -39.84
C ALA A 74 -3.31 27.51 -40.35
N TYR A 75 -4.35 27.01 -39.68
CA TYR A 75 -5.13 25.89 -40.18
C TYR A 75 -6.03 26.32 -41.34
N HIS A 76 -5.87 25.69 -42.51
CA HIS A 76 -6.80 25.85 -43.62
C HIS A 76 -7.90 24.78 -43.56
N ARG A 77 -9.11 25.14 -43.98
CA ARG A 77 -10.36 24.41 -43.74
C ARG A 77 -11.12 24.20 -45.04
N GLN A 78 -11.25 22.95 -45.48
CA GLN A 78 -12.16 22.39 -46.51
C GLN A 78 -11.79 20.89 -46.68
N ASN A 79 -12.64 19.94 -47.06
CA ASN A 79 -14.07 20.00 -47.38
C ASN A 79 -14.78 18.66 -47.04
N ILE A 80 -16.11 18.63 -47.12
CA ILE A 80 -16.98 17.47 -46.78
C ILE A 80 -17.44 16.76 -48.07
N HIS A 81 -17.37 15.42 -48.16
CA HIS A 81 -18.52 14.54 -48.50
C HIS A 81 -18.20 13.02 -48.58
N GLN A 82 -19.01 12.24 -47.84
CA GLN A 82 -19.61 10.92 -48.15
C GLN A 82 -18.96 9.97 -49.18
N ILE A 83 -18.54 8.78 -48.70
CA ILE A 83 -18.87 7.46 -49.31
C ILE A 83 -19.21 6.48 -48.15
N GLY A 84 -20.12 5.53 -48.40
CA GLY A 84 -20.62 4.54 -47.44
C GLY A 84 -19.67 3.36 -47.12
N PRO A 85 -20.15 2.37 -46.34
CA PRO A 85 -19.28 1.49 -45.55
C PRO A 85 -18.98 0.14 -46.22
N GLU A 86 -17.73 -0.33 -46.14
CA GLU A 86 -17.43 -1.77 -46.05
C GLU A 86 -15.99 -2.06 -45.59
N ASN A 87 -15.76 -3.31 -45.17
CA ASN A 87 -14.48 -3.91 -44.75
C ASN A 87 -13.89 -3.47 -43.39
N CYS A 88 -14.53 -3.97 -42.33
CA CYS A 88 -13.84 -4.23 -41.06
C CYS A 88 -12.81 -5.35 -41.24
N VAL A 89 -11.52 -5.07 -40.98
CA VAL A 89 -10.51 -6.10 -40.73
C VAL A 89 -10.37 -6.27 -39.21
N PRO A 90 -10.71 -7.42 -38.62
CA PRO A 90 -10.75 -7.58 -37.17
C PRO A 90 -9.35 -7.83 -36.59
N HIS A 91 -8.62 -6.77 -36.24
CA HIS A 91 -7.36 -6.92 -35.52
C HIS A 91 -7.58 -7.11 -34.01
N GLN A 92 -7.68 -8.38 -33.64
CA GLN A 92 -7.34 -8.96 -32.34
C GLN A 92 -8.09 -8.39 -31.13
N SER A 93 -9.20 -9.06 -30.82
CA SER A 93 -9.73 -9.16 -29.46
C SER A 93 -8.59 -9.40 -28.45
N GLN A 94 -8.39 -8.46 -27.52
CA GLN A 94 -7.64 -8.74 -26.32
C GLN A 94 -8.40 -9.82 -25.55
N GLU A 95 -7.82 -11.00 -25.42
CA GLU A 95 -8.37 -12.04 -24.55
C GLU A 95 -8.31 -11.54 -23.10
N GLU A 96 -9.43 -11.03 -22.60
CA GLU A 96 -9.63 -10.80 -21.18
C GLU A 96 -9.60 -12.15 -20.47
N PHE A 97 -8.41 -12.55 -20.01
CA PHE A 97 -8.27 -13.78 -19.25
C PHE A 97 -9.14 -13.72 -18.00
N GLN A 98 -9.99 -14.72 -17.86
CA GLN A 98 -10.93 -14.84 -16.75
C GLN A 98 -10.30 -15.71 -15.66
N LEU A 99 -10.31 -15.21 -14.41
CA LEU A 99 -9.98 -16.03 -13.23
C LEU A 99 -10.98 -17.18 -13.15
N ARG A 100 -10.49 -18.42 -13.02
CA ARG A 100 -11.32 -19.62 -12.90
C ARG A 100 -11.70 -19.84 -11.44
N GLN A 101 -12.81 -20.52 -11.20
CA GLN A 101 -13.30 -20.77 -9.85
C GLN A 101 -12.36 -21.68 -9.03
N ASP A 102 -11.62 -22.56 -9.70
CA ASP A 102 -10.62 -23.44 -9.08
C ASP A 102 -9.22 -22.81 -8.93
N ASP A 103 -8.96 -21.64 -9.54
CA ASP A 103 -7.67 -20.95 -9.44
C ASP A 103 -7.37 -20.55 -7.97
N LEU A 104 -6.12 -20.72 -7.56
CA LEU A 104 -5.63 -20.28 -6.24
C LEU A 104 -4.85 -18.97 -6.37
N VAL A 105 -5.35 -17.91 -5.74
CA VAL A 105 -4.74 -16.57 -5.82
C VAL A 105 -3.69 -16.38 -4.71
N ILE A 106 -2.51 -15.86 -5.07
CA ILE A 106 -1.45 -15.45 -4.14
C ILE A 106 -0.98 -14.02 -4.47
N PRO A 107 -1.41 -13.00 -3.70
CA PRO A 107 -0.87 -11.65 -3.81
C PRO A 107 0.58 -11.54 -3.34
N VAL A 108 1.44 -10.98 -4.18
CA VAL A 108 2.83 -10.67 -3.87
C VAL A 108 2.95 -9.17 -3.59
N MET A 109 3.16 -8.85 -2.31
CA MET A 109 3.25 -7.49 -1.75
C MET A 109 4.68 -7.17 -1.30
N GLY A 110 4.92 -5.92 -0.94
CA GLY A 110 6.23 -5.44 -0.48
C GLY A 110 6.47 -3.98 -0.86
N LEU A 111 7.60 -3.44 -0.41
CA LEU A 111 8.04 -2.09 -0.76
C LEU A 111 8.56 -2.04 -2.20
N ALA A 112 8.64 -0.83 -2.78
CA ALA A 112 9.38 -0.62 -4.02
C ALA A 112 10.83 -1.12 -3.86
N GLY A 113 11.36 -1.82 -4.87
CA GLY A 113 12.70 -2.44 -4.84
C GLY A 113 12.76 -3.86 -4.28
N SER A 114 11.77 -4.34 -3.51
CA SER A 114 11.83 -5.63 -2.78
C SER A 114 11.90 -6.93 -3.62
N GLY A 115 11.99 -6.84 -4.95
CA GLY A 115 12.16 -8.01 -5.83
C GLY A 115 10.88 -8.70 -6.30
N ARG A 116 9.71 -8.04 -6.22
CA ARG A 116 8.39 -8.63 -6.53
C ARG A 116 8.25 -9.10 -7.99
N SER A 117 8.59 -8.25 -8.97
CA SER A 117 8.54 -8.64 -10.38
C SER A 117 9.55 -9.76 -10.70
N PRO A 118 10.83 -9.69 -10.29
CA PRO A 118 11.76 -10.81 -10.40
C PRO A 118 11.23 -12.12 -9.80
N PHE A 119 10.72 -12.09 -8.57
CA PHE A 119 10.15 -13.26 -7.88
C PHE A 119 9.03 -13.92 -8.69
N ILE A 120 8.10 -13.13 -9.22
CA ILE A 120 6.99 -13.65 -10.05
C ILE A 120 7.52 -14.20 -11.38
N SER A 121 8.46 -13.52 -12.04
CA SER A 121 9.00 -13.94 -13.34
C SER A 121 9.76 -15.27 -13.31
N LEU A 122 10.27 -15.70 -12.15
CA LEU A 122 10.88 -17.02 -11.97
C LEU A 122 9.87 -18.17 -12.10
N LEU A 123 8.60 -17.90 -11.77
CA LEU A 123 7.52 -18.88 -11.69
C LEU A 123 6.53 -18.82 -12.85
N ALA A 124 6.27 -17.63 -13.40
CA ALA A 124 5.36 -17.46 -14.53
C ALA A 124 5.77 -18.35 -15.72
N ASP A 125 4.80 -19.05 -16.31
CA ASP A 125 5.03 -20.16 -17.26
C ASP A 125 5.44 -19.71 -18.69
N GLY A 126 6.47 -18.86 -18.82
CA GLY A 126 7.04 -18.37 -20.09
C GLY A 126 6.13 -17.46 -20.93
N GLN A 127 4.81 -17.54 -20.71
CA GLN A 127 3.75 -16.73 -21.28
C GLN A 127 3.63 -15.42 -20.49
N GLY A 128 4.59 -14.51 -20.67
CA GLY A 128 4.71 -13.24 -19.94
C GLY A 128 3.61 -12.19 -20.21
N VAL A 129 2.43 -12.62 -20.67
CA VAL A 129 1.28 -11.73 -20.94
C VAL A 129 0.63 -11.32 -19.61
N PRO A 130 0.43 -10.02 -19.34
CA PRO A 130 -0.32 -9.55 -18.19
C PRO A 130 -1.77 -10.07 -18.18
N ILE A 131 -2.10 -10.92 -17.20
CA ILE A 131 -3.32 -11.73 -17.22
C ILE A 131 -4.51 -11.07 -16.52
N ALA A 132 -4.26 -10.03 -15.74
CA ALA A 132 -5.30 -9.10 -15.30
C ALA A 132 -4.81 -7.69 -15.55
N ARG A 133 -5.74 -6.80 -15.90
CA ARG A 133 -5.55 -5.35 -15.77
C ARG A 133 -6.82 -4.81 -15.13
N SER A 134 -6.69 -4.19 -13.95
CA SER A 134 -7.82 -3.49 -13.33
C SER A 134 -8.35 -2.44 -14.31
N ALA A 135 -9.67 -2.22 -14.34
CA ALA A 135 -10.33 -1.38 -15.34
C ALA A 135 -9.65 -0.01 -15.56
N LYS A 136 -9.59 0.41 -16.84
CA LYS A 136 -8.98 1.67 -17.32
C LYS A 136 -9.23 2.84 -16.35
N GLY A 137 -8.18 3.35 -15.71
CA GLY A 137 -8.26 4.62 -14.96
C GLY A 137 -7.21 4.81 -13.85
N CYS A 138 -6.63 3.74 -13.30
CA CYS A 138 -5.58 3.84 -12.29
C CYS A 138 -4.21 3.46 -12.87
N THR A 139 -3.23 4.37 -12.83
CA THR A 139 -1.86 4.19 -13.39
C THR A 139 -0.97 3.17 -12.66
N ASN A 140 -1.56 2.29 -11.84
CA ASN A 140 -0.90 1.23 -11.09
C ASN A 140 -1.74 -0.05 -11.22
N ASP A 141 -1.60 -0.72 -12.36
CA ASP A 141 -2.31 -1.94 -12.69
C ASP A 141 -1.94 -3.09 -11.73
N ILE A 142 -2.96 -3.80 -11.23
CA ILE A 142 -2.78 -5.13 -10.66
C ILE A 142 -2.75 -6.14 -11.80
N VAL A 143 -1.73 -6.99 -11.79
CA VAL A 143 -1.48 -7.96 -12.85
C VAL A 143 -1.34 -9.36 -12.26
N GLY A 144 -2.21 -10.28 -12.70
CA GLY A 144 -2.04 -11.71 -12.45
C GLY A 144 -0.98 -12.31 -13.39
N TYR A 145 -0.37 -13.41 -12.96
CA TYR A 145 0.48 -14.28 -13.76
C TYR A 145 0.18 -15.73 -13.39
N PRO A 146 -0.19 -16.60 -14.34
CA PRO A 146 -0.45 -18.00 -14.06
C PRO A 146 0.87 -18.75 -13.81
N TYR A 147 0.80 -19.69 -12.88
CA TYR A 147 1.83 -20.65 -12.56
C TYR A 147 1.17 -22.02 -12.32
N GLN A 148 1.44 -22.98 -13.20
CA GLN A 148 0.92 -24.33 -13.11
C GLN A 148 1.84 -25.16 -12.20
N VAL A 149 1.37 -25.51 -11.01
CA VAL A 149 2.17 -26.21 -9.98
C VAL A 149 2.23 -27.71 -10.28
N ASP A 150 1.10 -28.27 -10.70
CA ASP A 150 0.92 -29.67 -11.10
C ASP A 150 -0.29 -29.77 -12.06
N ARG A 151 -0.75 -30.99 -12.41
CA ARG A 151 -1.88 -31.18 -13.36
C ARG A 151 -3.22 -30.62 -12.88
N ASN A 152 -3.40 -30.44 -11.59
CA ASN A 152 -4.68 -30.09 -10.94
C ASN A 152 -4.61 -28.72 -10.23
N THR A 153 -3.41 -28.28 -9.82
CA THR A 153 -3.20 -27.06 -9.05
C THR A 153 -2.67 -25.92 -9.93
N ARG A 154 -3.50 -24.91 -10.12
CA ARG A 154 -3.17 -23.67 -10.84
C ARG A 154 -3.15 -22.48 -9.89
N VAL A 155 -2.04 -21.76 -9.86
CA VAL A 155 -1.84 -20.58 -9.02
C VAL A 155 -1.82 -19.33 -9.88
N ILE A 156 -2.49 -18.27 -9.42
CA ILE A 156 -2.38 -16.93 -10.00
C ILE A 156 -1.55 -16.08 -9.04
N LEU A 157 -0.29 -15.83 -9.42
CA LEU A 157 0.62 -14.94 -8.72
C LEU A 157 0.26 -13.50 -9.08
N VAL A 158 -0.12 -12.69 -8.10
CA VAL A 158 -0.63 -11.33 -8.36
C VAL A 158 0.42 -10.30 -8.01
N HIS A 159 0.95 -9.63 -9.03
CA HIS A 159 1.79 -8.45 -8.89
C HIS A 159 0.93 -7.28 -8.43
N THR A 160 1.21 -6.80 -7.22
CA THR A 160 0.55 -5.63 -6.62
C THR A 160 1.34 -4.34 -6.86
N PRO A 161 0.69 -3.18 -6.95
CA PRO A 161 1.34 -1.88 -6.81
C PRO A 161 2.18 -1.79 -5.54
N SER A 162 3.36 -1.15 -5.60
CA SER A 162 4.18 -0.90 -4.41
C SER A 162 3.71 0.35 -3.67
N PHE A 163 3.71 0.29 -2.33
CA PHE A 163 3.63 1.47 -1.49
C PHE A 163 4.87 2.37 -1.70
N ASN A 164 4.70 3.48 -2.42
CA ASN A 164 5.75 4.42 -2.82
C ASN A 164 6.06 5.45 -1.71
N LYS A 165 7.00 6.37 -1.94
CA LYS A 165 7.37 7.39 -0.93
C LYS A 165 6.30 8.46 -0.71
N ALA A 166 5.49 8.78 -1.73
CA ALA A 166 4.49 9.85 -1.66
C ALA A 166 3.10 9.31 -1.27
N SER A 167 2.40 10.00 -0.38
CA SER A 167 1.05 9.61 0.09
C SER A 167 0.04 9.31 -1.03
N SER A 168 0.09 10.03 -2.16
CA SER A 168 -0.83 9.84 -3.29
C SER A 168 -0.77 8.44 -3.90
N GLY A 169 0.44 7.91 -4.09
CA GLY A 169 0.62 6.57 -4.62
C GLY A 169 0.30 5.48 -3.60
N ASN A 170 0.40 5.75 -2.30
CA ASN A 170 -0.05 4.83 -1.26
C ASN A 170 -1.58 4.70 -1.25
N VAL A 171 -2.33 5.80 -1.50
CA VAL A 171 -3.80 5.76 -1.68
C VAL A 171 -4.18 4.93 -2.91
N ILE A 172 -3.54 5.18 -4.05
CA ILE A 172 -3.79 4.42 -5.29
C ILE A 172 -3.45 2.94 -5.10
N ALA A 173 -2.28 2.63 -4.52
CA ALA A 173 -1.85 1.25 -4.28
C ALA A 173 -2.81 0.51 -3.35
N LEU A 174 -3.21 1.13 -2.22
CA LEU A 174 -4.17 0.53 -1.30
C LEU A 174 -5.54 0.32 -1.96
N SER A 175 -6.00 1.27 -2.78
CA SER A 175 -7.28 1.18 -3.49
C SER A 175 -7.29 0.06 -4.51
N SER A 176 -6.29 0.00 -5.42
CA SER A 176 -6.15 -1.11 -6.36
C SER A 176 -6.14 -2.45 -5.63
N ILE A 177 -5.30 -2.58 -4.59
CA ILE A 177 -5.16 -3.83 -3.81
C ILE A 177 -6.50 -4.22 -3.17
N ALA A 178 -7.16 -3.31 -2.46
CA ALA A 178 -8.40 -3.59 -1.78
C ALA A 178 -9.52 -3.98 -2.76
N ASN A 179 -9.63 -3.28 -3.89
CA ASN A 179 -10.62 -3.57 -4.92
C ASN A 179 -10.40 -4.96 -5.54
N PHE A 180 -9.16 -5.34 -5.85
CA PHE A 180 -8.84 -6.68 -6.35
C PHE A 180 -9.15 -7.78 -5.31
N LEU A 181 -8.80 -7.56 -4.05
CA LEU A 181 -9.09 -8.50 -2.96
C LEU A 181 -10.61 -8.66 -2.75
N CYS A 182 -11.39 -7.58 -2.90
CA CYS A 182 -12.85 -7.62 -2.86
C CYS A 182 -13.46 -8.32 -4.08
N LEU A 183 -12.87 -8.14 -5.28
CA LEU A 183 -13.28 -8.81 -6.51
C LEU A 183 -13.17 -10.33 -6.37
N ILE A 184 -12.00 -10.86 -5.98
CA ILE A 184 -11.81 -12.32 -5.84
C ILE A 184 -12.73 -12.91 -4.76
N TYR A 185 -12.93 -12.19 -3.64
CA TYR A 185 -13.84 -12.62 -2.58
C TYR A 185 -15.31 -12.65 -3.04
N SER A 186 -15.76 -11.63 -3.78
CA SER A 186 -17.14 -11.53 -4.27
C SER A 186 -17.46 -12.57 -5.35
N ASN A 187 -16.45 -13.05 -6.07
CA ASN A 187 -16.56 -14.14 -7.06
C ASN A 187 -16.26 -15.52 -6.47
N ASN A 188 -16.12 -15.64 -5.14
CA ASN A 188 -15.81 -16.88 -4.42
C ASN A 188 -14.52 -17.59 -4.89
N ILE A 189 -13.55 -16.82 -5.39
CA ILE A 189 -12.23 -17.32 -5.81
C ILE A 189 -11.33 -17.43 -4.57
N ARG A 190 -10.66 -18.57 -4.41
CA ARG A 190 -9.90 -18.88 -3.20
C ARG A 190 -8.53 -18.20 -3.20
N MET A 191 -8.16 -17.62 -2.06
CA MET A 191 -6.80 -17.15 -1.80
C MET A 191 -6.06 -18.17 -0.93
N ALA A 192 -4.86 -18.59 -1.35
CA ALA A 192 -4.04 -19.55 -0.59
C ALA A 192 -3.20 -18.85 0.49
N GLY A 193 -2.79 -17.60 0.26
CA GLY A 193 -1.97 -16.82 1.17
C GLY A 193 -1.46 -15.52 0.56
N LEU A 194 -0.66 -14.79 1.32
CA LEU A 194 0.07 -13.61 0.85
C LEU A 194 1.57 -13.80 1.01
N ILE A 195 2.31 -13.31 0.04
CA ILE A 195 3.77 -13.21 0.09
C ILE A 195 4.13 -11.74 0.29
N TYR A 196 4.86 -11.40 1.36
CA TYR A 196 5.38 -10.05 1.56
C TYR A 196 6.89 -10.06 1.41
N LEU A 197 7.40 -9.49 0.31
CA LEU A 197 8.84 -9.40 0.05
C LEU A 197 9.45 -8.18 0.72
N HIS A 198 10.65 -8.36 1.26
CA HIS A 198 11.47 -7.32 1.86
C HIS A 198 12.93 -7.50 1.43
N ASP A 199 13.56 -6.41 0.97
CA ASP A 199 14.97 -6.40 0.61
C ASP A 199 15.84 -6.42 1.87
N ILE A 200 16.68 -7.44 2.05
CA ILE A 200 17.55 -7.57 3.22
C ILE A 200 18.70 -6.54 3.25
N THR A 201 19.01 -5.93 2.11
CA THR A 201 20.03 -4.89 1.95
C THR A 201 19.50 -3.49 2.21
N ALA A 202 18.17 -3.31 2.28
CA ALA A 202 17.58 -2.03 2.61
C ALA A 202 18.03 -1.58 4.01
N SER A 203 18.37 -0.30 4.14
CA SER A 203 18.68 0.30 5.43
C SER A 203 17.51 0.10 6.40
N ARG A 204 17.86 -0.06 7.70
CA ARG A 204 16.96 -0.41 8.81
C ARG A 204 15.56 0.19 8.67
N MET A 205 14.53 -0.65 8.80
CA MET A 205 13.10 -0.29 8.77
C MET A 205 12.83 1.11 9.35
N ASP A 206 12.71 2.09 8.46
CA ASP A 206 12.47 3.49 8.79
C ASP A 206 11.00 3.74 9.18
N GLY A 207 10.68 4.98 9.57
CA GLY A 207 9.31 5.35 9.94
C GLY A 207 8.28 5.07 8.83
N ALA A 208 8.65 5.25 7.57
CA ALA A 208 7.76 5.02 6.43
C ALA A 208 7.55 3.52 6.15
N ALA A 209 8.60 2.71 6.20
CA ALA A 209 8.54 1.26 6.08
C ALA A 209 7.73 0.64 7.23
N LEU A 210 7.85 1.18 8.44
CA LEU A 210 7.07 0.76 9.60
C LEU A 210 5.58 1.08 9.45
N ARG A 211 5.21 2.28 8.98
CA ARG A 211 3.80 2.64 8.71
C ARG A 211 3.19 1.76 7.61
N LYS A 212 3.93 1.48 6.54
CA LYS A 212 3.50 0.56 5.47
C LYS A 212 3.32 -0.88 5.96
N LEU A 213 4.24 -1.39 6.79
CA LEU A 213 4.09 -2.69 7.43
C LEU A 213 2.90 -2.72 8.40
N HIS A 214 2.63 -1.62 9.12
CA HIS A 214 1.44 -1.48 9.98
C HIS A 214 0.15 -1.53 9.14
N MET A 215 0.07 -0.76 8.05
CA MET A 215 -1.06 -0.79 7.12
C MET A 215 -1.27 -2.19 6.52
N PHE A 216 -0.20 -2.89 6.12
CA PHE A 216 -0.27 -4.28 5.66
C PHE A 216 -0.86 -5.23 6.73
N LYS A 217 -0.43 -5.11 8.00
CA LYS A 217 -1.01 -5.88 9.12
C LYS A 217 -2.50 -5.58 9.30
N LYS A 218 -2.91 -4.31 9.18
CA LYS A 218 -4.33 -3.89 9.26
C LYS A 218 -5.16 -4.37 8.07
N LEU A 219 -4.57 -4.48 6.88
CA LEU A 219 -5.21 -5.03 5.68
C LEU A 219 -5.49 -6.53 5.85
N CYS A 220 -4.51 -7.29 6.35
CA CYS A 220 -4.64 -8.73 6.56
C CYS A 220 -5.62 -9.06 7.69
N GLY A 221 -5.52 -8.35 8.81
CA GLY A 221 -6.24 -8.67 10.04
C GLY A 221 -5.62 -9.84 10.82
N PRO A 222 -5.89 -9.98 12.13
CA PRO A 222 -5.26 -11.01 12.97
C PRO A 222 -5.39 -12.43 12.42
N SER A 223 -6.57 -12.78 11.87
CA SER A 223 -6.83 -14.10 11.28
C SER A 223 -6.19 -14.31 9.91
N GLY A 224 -5.79 -13.24 9.20
CA GLY A 224 -5.13 -13.35 7.88
C GLY A 224 -3.63 -13.57 8.01
N LEU A 225 -3.03 -13.18 9.15
CA LEU A 225 -1.58 -13.26 9.38
C LEU A 225 -1.05 -14.70 9.38
N SER A 226 -1.87 -15.69 9.73
CA SER A 226 -1.53 -17.12 9.69
C SER A 226 -1.13 -17.63 8.31
N ASN A 227 -1.55 -16.94 7.24
CA ASN A 227 -1.30 -17.32 5.85
C ASN A 227 -0.46 -16.27 5.12
N VAL A 228 0.29 -15.45 5.87
CA VAL A 228 1.35 -14.60 5.35
C VAL A 228 2.68 -15.33 5.43
N ILE A 229 3.46 -15.29 4.34
CA ILE A 229 4.91 -15.55 4.39
C ILE A 229 5.65 -14.23 4.20
N MET A 230 6.42 -13.85 5.21
CA MET A 230 7.36 -12.75 5.14
C MET A 230 8.67 -13.25 4.54
N VAL A 231 9.07 -12.72 3.40
CA VAL A 231 10.22 -13.23 2.63
C VAL A 231 11.32 -12.18 2.54
N THR A 232 12.54 -12.55 2.92
CA THR A 232 13.73 -11.73 2.71
C THR A 232 14.36 -12.05 1.36
N THR A 233 14.61 -11.01 0.55
CA THR A 233 15.18 -11.10 -0.82
C THR A 233 16.54 -10.40 -0.88
N MET A 234 17.21 -10.42 -2.04
CA MET A 234 18.49 -9.74 -2.31
C MET A 234 19.70 -10.22 -1.48
N TRP A 235 19.66 -11.43 -0.92
CA TRP A 235 20.77 -12.01 -0.15
C TRP A 235 22.13 -12.01 -0.87
N GLY A 236 22.15 -12.17 -2.19
CA GLY A 236 23.37 -12.11 -3.02
C GLY A 236 23.93 -10.69 -3.26
N LYS A 237 23.34 -9.64 -2.68
CA LYS A 237 23.82 -8.25 -2.76
C LYS A 237 24.44 -7.72 -1.46
N LEU A 238 24.44 -8.53 -0.40
CA LEU A 238 25.06 -8.16 0.88
C LEU A 238 26.59 -8.15 0.77
N GLY A 239 27.25 -7.22 1.46
CA GLY A 239 28.71 -7.24 1.58
C GLY A 239 29.20 -8.43 2.43
N THR A 240 28.42 -8.83 3.44
CA THR A 240 28.68 -10.04 4.23
C THR A 240 27.38 -10.76 4.59
N TYR A 241 27.43 -12.09 4.71
CA TYR A 241 26.28 -12.88 5.19
C TYR A 241 25.88 -12.53 6.64
N HIS A 242 26.83 -12.15 7.49
CA HIS A 242 26.60 -11.79 8.89
C HIS A 242 25.74 -10.52 9.04
N GLU A 243 25.93 -9.53 8.16
CA GLU A 243 25.08 -8.35 8.07
C GLU A 243 23.62 -8.74 7.82
N GLY A 244 23.39 -9.56 6.79
CA GLY A 244 22.06 -10.08 6.46
C GLY A 244 21.41 -10.88 7.60
N ALA A 245 22.17 -11.74 8.27
CA ALA A 245 21.69 -12.47 9.45
C ALA A 245 21.32 -11.55 10.62
N THR A 246 22.05 -10.44 10.79
CA THR A 246 21.77 -9.41 11.81
C THR A 246 20.49 -8.64 11.49
N HIS A 247 20.33 -8.19 10.23
CA HIS A 247 19.09 -7.55 9.76
C HIS A 247 17.89 -8.50 9.84
N GLU A 248 18.08 -9.77 9.47
CA GLU A 248 17.05 -10.79 9.56
C GLU A 248 16.60 -11.03 11.01
N LYS A 249 17.53 -11.13 11.95
CA LYS A 249 17.24 -11.21 13.38
C LYS A 249 16.42 -10.00 13.84
N GLN A 250 16.79 -8.79 13.42
CA GLN A 250 16.01 -7.58 13.76
C GLN A 250 14.60 -7.59 13.14
N LEU A 251 14.45 -8.04 11.89
CA LEU A 251 13.15 -8.21 11.24
C LEU A 251 12.27 -9.18 12.00
N ARG A 252 12.75 -10.40 12.25
CA ARG A 252 12.05 -11.43 13.02
C ARG A 252 11.69 -10.95 14.42
N ASP A 253 12.71 -10.54 15.18
CA ASP A 253 12.58 -10.35 16.62
C ASP A 253 11.86 -9.04 16.97
N ARG A 254 11.88 -8.00 16.13
CA ARG A 254 11.23 -6.70 16.42
C ARG A 254 10.03 -6.40 15.53
N TYR A 255 10.20 -6.47 14.21
CA TYR A 255 9.22 -5.90 13.28
C TYR A 255 8.13 -6.89 12.85
N TRP A 256 8.50 -8.15 12.68
CA TRP A 256 7.64 -9.24 12.20
C TRP A 256 7.13 -10.14 13.32
N ARG A 257 7.69 -10.06 14.55
CA ARG A 257 7.22 -10.80 15.75
C ARG A 257 5.71 -10.92 15.85
N ASN A 258 4.97 -9.81 15.68
CA ASN A 258 3.51 -9.83 15.73
C ASN A 258 2.86 -10.73 14.64
N ILE A 259 3.42 -10.80 13.43
CA ILE A 259 2.94 -11.66 12.33
C ILE A 259 3.26 -13.13 12.64
N LEU A 260 4.49 -13.39 13.09
CA LEU A 260 4.94 -14.75 13.42
C LEU A 260 4.17 -15.33 14.62
N ASN A 261 3.87 -14.51 15.63
CA ASN A 261 3.02 -14.89 16.76
C ASN A 261 1.56 -15.21 16.37
N HIS A 262 1.11 -14.83 15.16
CA HIS A 262 -0.21 -15.19 14.63
C HIS A 262 -0.13 -16.35 13.60
N GLY A 263 0.96 -17.13 13.60
CA GLY A 263 1.16 -18.28 12.70
C GLY A 263 1.68 -17.93 11.30
N GLY A 264 1.98 -16.65 11.05
CA GLY A 264 2.69 -16.24 9.84
C GLY A 264 4.10 -16.82 9.82
N MET A 265 4.66 -17.01 8.62
CA MET A 265 5.96 -17.65 8.44
C MET A 265 7.01 -16.65 7.95
N MET A 266 8.27 -17.04 8.07
CA MET A 266 9.42 -16.28 7.57
C MET A 266 10.31 -17.18 6.74
N MET A 267 10.71 -16.74 5.55
CA MET A 267 11.55 -17.51 4.63
C MET A 267 12.58 -16.61 3.94
N ARG A 268 13.65 -17.21 3.43
CA ARG A 268 14.65 -16.54 2.59
C ARG A 268 14.44 -16.92 1.14
N HIS A 269 14.49 -15.95 0.24
CA HIS A 269 14.52 -16.17 -1.20
C HIS A 269 15.91 -15.83 -1.74
N ASN A 270 16.59 -16.82 -2.32
CA ASN A 270 17.97 -16.69 -2.83
C ASN A 270 18.05 -16.22 -4.30
N GLY A 271 16.91 -15.89 -4.93
CA GLY A 271 16.85 -15.50 -6.34
C GLY A 271 16.69 -16.66 -7.33
N SER A 272 16.72 -17.92 -6.88
CA SER A 272 16.47 -19.08 -7.74
C SER A 272 14.98 -19.41 -7.87
N ARG A 273 14.59 -20.01 -9.01
CA ARG A 273 13.24 -20.57 -9.21
C ARG A 273 12.85 -21.55 -8.10
N GLN A 274 13.76 -22.46 -7.74
CA GLN A 274 13.53 -23.47 -6.70
C GLN A 274 13.11 -22.87 -5.35
N SER A 275 13.72 -21.77 -4.90
CA SER A 275 13.31 -21.15 -3.63
C SER A 275 11.98 -20.39 -3.74
N ALA A 276 11.66 -19.81 -4.90
CA ALA A 276 10.34 -19.24 -5.15
C ALA A 276 9.25 -20.32 -5.17
N GLU A 277 9.52 -21.47 -5.79
CA GLU A 277 8.60 -22.61 -5.81
C GLU A 277 8.34 -23.16 -4.40
N GLU A 278 9.36 -23.31 -3.56
CA GLU A 278 9.16 -23.80 -2.19
C GLU A 278 8.34 -22.81 -1.34
N ILE A 279 8.54 -21.50 -1.50
CA ILE A 279 7.71 -20.47 -0.83
C ILE A 279 6.23 -20.62 -1.23
N VAL A 280 5.94 -20.86 -2.52
CA VAL A 280 4.56 -21.10 -2.98
C VAL A 280 4.03 -22.44 -2.46
N LYS A 281 4.81 -23.53 -2.54
CA LYS A 281 4.44 -24.87 -2.03
C LYS A 281 4.12 -24.83 -0.53
N VAL A 282 4.86 -24.07 0.28
CA VAL A 282 4.58 -23.89 1.72
C VAL A 282 3.24 -23.19 1.98
N LEU A 283 2.83 -22.21 1.15
CA LEU A 283 1.48 -21.64 1.25
C LEU A 283 0.40 -22.66 0.89
N LEU A 284 0.58 -23.39 -0.21
CA LEU A 284 -0.41 -24.36 -0.69
C LEU A 284 -0.64 -25.52 0.31
N ARG A 285 0.42 -25.97 1.00
CA ARG A 285 0.33 -26.99 2.07
C ARG A 285 -0.61 -26.60 3.22
N LYS A 286 -0.92 -25.31 3.44
CA LYS A 286 -1.83 -24.88 4.51
C LYS A 286 -3.29 -25.23 4.24
N GLN A 287 -3.70 -25.41 2.97
CA GLN A 287 -5.03 -25.83 2.50
C GLN A 287 -6.26 -25.06 3.04
N GLN A 288 -6.09 -24.00 3.83
CA GLN A 288 -7.16 -23.20 4.40
C GLN A 288 -7.36 -21.92 3.58
N PRO A 289 -8.53 -21.73 2.93
CA PRO A 289 -8.87 -20.47 2.27
C PRO A 289 -8.92 -19.33 3.29
N ILE A 290 -8.32 -18.18 2.96
CA ILE A 290 -8.34 -17.02 3.84
C ILE A 290 -9.27 -15.92 3.38
N VAL A 291 -9.85 -15.27 4.39
CA VAL A 291 -10.53 -13.98 4.25
C VAL A 291 -9.79 -12.98 5.12
N LEU A 292 -9.37 -11.88 4.51
CA LEU A 292 -8.65 -10.79 5.16
C LEU A 292 -9.64 -9.79 5.77
N ASP A 293 -9.19 -9.02 6.78
CA ASP A 293 -10.03 -7.98 7.37
C ASP A 293 -10.51 -6.96 6.33
N ILE A 294 -9.68 -6.57 5.35
CA ILE A 294 -10.10 -5.65 4.29
C ILE A 294 -11.29 -6.18 3.46
N GLN A 295 -11.36 -7.49 3.23
CA GLN A 295 -12.45 -8.13 2.47
C GLN A 295 -13.73 -8.18 3.32
N ARG A 296 -13.61 -8.53 4.61
CA ARG A 296 -14.73 -8.47 5.56
C ARG A 296 -15.26 -7.04 5.71
N GLU A 297 -14.37 -6.07 5.94
CA GLU A 297 -14.73 -4.68 6.13
C GLU A 297 -15.46 -4.11 4.89
N MET A 298 -14.95 -4.36 3.68
CA MET A 298 -15.52 -3.76 2.47
C MET A 298 -16.71 -4.52 1.88
N VAL A 299 -16.67 -5.85 1.85
CA VAL A 299 -17.73 -6.65 1.19
C VAL A 299 -18.84 -7.05 2.16
N VAL A 300 -18.50 -7.49 3.38
CA VAL A 300 -19.50 -7.95 4.37
C VAL A 300 -20.06 -6.77 5.16
N ASN A 301 -19.18 -5.96 5.76
CA ASN A 301 -19.58 -4.81 6.58
C ASN A 301 -19.90 -3.55 5.75
N ARG A 302 -19.75 -3.62 4.42
CA ARG A 302 -20.04 -2.54 3.44
C ARG A 302 -19.33 -1.21 3.75
N LEU A 303 -18.16 -1.26 4.39
CA LEU A 303 -17.34 -0.08 4.64
C LEU A 303 -16.64 0.36 3.34
N GLN A 304 -16.63 1.66 3.06
CA GLN A 304 -15.77 2.21 2.02
C GLN A 304 -14.31 2.28 2.51
N LEU A 305 -13.37 2.30 1.56
CA LEU A 305 -11.94 2.12 1.83
C LEU A 305 -11.40 3.00 2.96
N GLY A 306 -11.72 4.30 2.96
CA GLY A 306 -11.29 5.25 4.01
C GLY A 306 -11.76 4.92 5.43
N TYR A 307 -12.79 4.08 5.60
CA TYR A 307 -13.27 3.62 6.90
C TYR A 307 -12.71 2.26 7.32
N THR A 308 -11.97 1.55 6.46
CA THR A 308 -11.33 0.25 6.79
C THR A 308 -10.18 0.45 7.78
N ALA A 309 -9.77 -0.60 8.49
CA ALA A 309 -8.63 -0.55 9.40
C ALA A 309 -7.33 -0.12 8.69
N ALA A 310 -7.13 -0.56 7.43
CA ALA A 310 -6.00 -0.16 6.60
C ALA A 310 -6.14 1.30 6.11
N GLY A 311 -7.31 1.70 5.62
CA GLY A 311 -7.57 3.07 5.16
C GLY A 311 -7.45 4.12 6.27
N ARG A 312 -7.90 3.80 7.49
CA ARG A 312 -7.70 4.67 8.67
C ARG A 312 -6.21 4.81 9.04
N ALA A 313 -5.42 3.74 8.90
CA ALA A 313 -3.98 3.80 9.13
C ALA A 313 -3.28 4.70 8.09
N LEU A 314 -3.64 4.60 6.81
CA LEU A 314 -3.15 5.48 5.76
C LEU A 314 -3.59 6.93 5.97
N TYR A 315 -4.83 7.17 6.39
CA TYR A 315 -5.33 8.51 6.70
C TYR A 315 -4.56 9.16 7.88
N ALA A 316 -4.12 8.37 8.86
CA ALA A 316 -3.25 8.85 9.93
C ALA A 316 -1.88 9.30 9.41
N GLU A 317 -1.23 8.50 8.54
CA GLU A 317 0.03 8.88 7.89
C GLU A 317 -0.10 10.17 7.07
N ILE A 318 -1.14 10.28 6.23
CA ILE A 318 -1.45 11.49 5.44
C ILE A 318 -1.67 12.72 6.36
N ARG A 319 -2.31 12.52 7.52
CA ARG A 319 -2.56 13.59 8.49
C ARG A 319 -1.27 14.05 9.16
N GLU A 320 -0.39 13.13 9.55
CA GLU A 320 0.92 13.41 10.14
C GLU A 320 1.84 14.13 9.16
N GLU A 321 1.95 13.63 7.91
CA GLU A 321 2.74 14.28 6.84
C GLU A 321 2.25 15.71 6.58
N ARG A 322 0.92 15.91 6.52
CA ARG A 322 0.33 17.25 6.40
C ARG A 322 0.70 18.15 7.58
N GLN A 323 0.59 17.66 8.82
CA GLN A 323 0.91 18.43 10.02
C GLN A 323 2.38 18.88 10.02
N HIS A 324 3.30 17.97 9.68
CA HIS A 324 4.73 18.26 9.55
C HIS A 324 4.99 19.36 8.50
N HIS A 325 4.53 19.18 7.26
CA HIS A 325 4.71 20.19 6.21
C HIS A 325 4.03 21.53 6.56
N THR A 326 2.89 21.55 7.26
CA THR A 326 2.28 22.82 7.70
C THR A 326 3.06 23.55 8.79
N ALA A 327 3.79 22.82 9.65
CA ALA A 327 4.62 23.42 10.70
C ALA A 327 5.92 23.98 10.11
N GLU A 328 6.62 23.18 9.30
CA GLU A 328 7.81 23.58 8.53
C GLU A 328 7.52 24.83 7.67
N LEU A 329 6.33 24.90 7.06
CA LEU A 329 5.91 26.04 6.25
C LEU A 329 5.56 27.29 7.07
N ALA A 330 5.22 27.15 8.36
CA ALA A 330 5.03 28.27 9.27
C ALA A 330 6.38 28.82 9.76
N GLU A 331 7.32 27.94 10.13
CA GLU A 331 8.70 28.27 10.50
C GLU A 331 9.42 28.99 9.35
N LEU A 332 9.37 28.44 8.14
CA LEU A 332 9.96 29.01 6.93
C LEU A 332 9.35 30.37 6.51
N ARG A 333 8.14 30.70 6.98
CA ARG A 333 7.58 32.07 6.81
C ARG A 333 8.27 33.05 7.75
N LEU A 334 8.54 32.67 9.00
CA LEU A 334 9.23 33.50 9.98
C LEU A 334 10.68 33.76 9.54
N GLU A 335 11.41 32.72 9.11
CA GLU A 335 12.78 32.87 8.58
C GLU A 335 12.83 33.82 7.38
N LEU A 336 11.86 33.72 6.46
CA LEU A 336 11.79 34.60 5.29
C LEU A 336 11.50 36.05 5.68
N ASP A 337 10.61 36.29 6.64
CA ASP A 337 10.32 37.64 7.14
C ASP A 337 11.55 38.24 7.86
N GLU A 338 12.33 37.43 8.57
CA GLU A 338 13.61 37.84 9.16
C GLU A 338 14.68 38.16 8.10
N ALA A 339 14.83 37.31 7.07
CA ALA A 339 15.75 37.55 5.97
C ALA A 339 15.45 38.88 5.26
N LEU A 340 14.15 39.16 5.02
CA LEU A 340 13.68 40.42 4.44
C LEU A 340 14.00 41.63 5.34
N ARG A 341 13.80 41.53 6.66
CA ARG A 341 14.19 42.59 7.62
C ARG A 341 15.70 42.85 7.63
N ARG A 342 16.51 41.80 7.50
CA ARG A 342 17.98 41.87 7.40
C ARG A 342 18.48 42.31 6.01
N LYS A 343 17.58 42.44 5.02
CA LYS A 343 17.88 42.70 3.60
C LYS A 343 18.80 41.64 2.96
N ASP A 344 18.71 40.41 3.44
CA ASP A 344 19.43 39.27 2.87
C ASP A 344 18.63 38.70 1.70
N PHE A 345 18.91 39.23 0.50
CA PHE A 345 18.16 38.90 -0.71
C PHE A 345 18.45 37.50 -1.24
N GLU A 346 19.69 37.02 -1.09
CA GLU A 346 20.14 35.69 -1.52
C GLU A 346 19.50 34.60 -0.64
N TYR A 347 19.64 34.71 0.69
CA TYR A 347 18.99 33.80 1.63
C TYR A 347 17.47 33.87 1.48
N GLY A 348 16.91 35.08 1.35
CA GLY A 348 15.48 35.27 1.07
C GLY A 348 15.01 34.65 -0.25
N GLN A 349 15.85 34.52 -1.28
CA GLN A 349 15.53 33.77 -2.49
C GLN A 349 15.51 32.26 -2.23
N MET A 350 16.54 31.71 -1.59
CA MET A 350 16.60 30.30 -1.23
C MET A 350 15.37 29.85 -0.40
N LEU A 351 14.98 30.66 0.60
CA LEU A 351 13.79 30.39 1.41
C LEU A 351 12.48 30.47 0.61
N ARG A 352 12.38 31.36 -0.40
CA ARG A 352 11.22 31.40 -1.32
C ARG A 352 11.13 30.13 -2.18
N GLU A 353 12.25 29.62 -2.67
CA GLU A 353 12.30 28.39 -3.46
C GLU A 353 11.91 27.18 -2.60
N MET A 354 12.47 27.04 -1.40
CA MET A 354 12.11 25.99 -0.44
C MET A 354 10.62 26.07 -0.05
N LYS A 355 10.09 27.28 0.17
CA LYS A 355 8.67 27.53 0.45
C LYS A 355 7.77 27.13 -0.73
N SER A 356 8.22 27.32 -1.97
CA SER A 356 7.49 26.86 -3.17
C SER A 356 7.42 25.34 -3.24
N GLN A 357 8.56 24.67 -3.07
CA GLN A 357 8.63 23.19 -3.03
C GLN A 357 7.74 22.60 -1.94
N LEU A 358 7.71 23.23 -0.75
CA LEU A 358 6.91 22.77 0.37
C LEU A 358 5.40 22.98 0.16
N HIS A 359 4.96 24.08 -0.46
CA HIS A 359 3.56 24.22 -0.90
C HIS A 359 3.17 23.14 -1.92
N GLN A 360 4.07 22.78 -2.84
CA GLN A 360 3.82 21.70 -3.80
C GLN A 360 3.66 20.34 -3.10
N LYS A 361 4.54 20.00 -2.15
CA LYS A 361 4.38 18.80 -1.30
C LYS A 361 3.05 18.81 -0.55
N LEU A 362 2.71 19.93 0.11
CA LEU A 362 1.47 20.06 0.87
C LEU A 362 0.23 19.86 -0.01
N ARG A 363 0.21 20.45 -1.21
CA ARG A 363 -0.86 20.27 -2.20
C ARG A 363 -1.06 18.80 -2.56
N LEU A 364 0.01 18.05 -2.84
CA LEU A 364 -0.07 16.62 -3.15
C LEU A 364 -0.63 15.81 -1.98
N VAL A 365 -0.28 16.15 -0.74
CA VAL A 365 -0.83 15.53 0.47
C VAL A 365 -2.32 15.87 0.64
N GLU A 366 -2.74 17.10 0.32
CA GLU A 366 -4.15 17.50 0.35
C GLU A 366 -4.99 16.87 -0.75
N GLU A 367 -4.46 16.70 -1.96
CA GLU A 367 -5.09 15.92 -3.04
C GLU A 367 -5.24 14.44 -2.62
N SER A 368 -4.21 13.85 -2.02
CA SER A 368 -4.25 12.48 -1.44
C SER A 368 -5.33 12.34 -0.36
N ARG A 369 -5.41 13.33 0.55
CA ARG A 369 -6.46 13.41 1.58
C ARG A 369 -7.83 13.61 0.95
N GLY A 370 -7.92 14.35 -0.15
CA GLY A 370 -9.13 14.61 -0.92
C GLY A 370 -9.72 13.31 -1.48
N VAL A 371 -8.92 12.50 -2.18
CA VAL A 371 -9.33 11.19 -2.71
C VAL A 371 -9.84 10.28 -1.59
N LEU A 372 -9.03 10.06 -0.54
CA LEU A 372 -9.39 9.17 0.56
C LEU A 372 -10.59 9.70 1.39
N ARG A 373 -10.85 11.01 1.37
CA ARG A 373 -12.03 11.65 1.99
C ARG A 373 -13.26 11.64 1.09
N ALA A 374 -13.11 11.69 -0.23
CA ALA A 374 -14.22 11.62 -1.18
C ALA A 374 -14.93 10.26 -1.08
N ASP A 375 -14.15 9.18 -0.97
CA ASP A 375 -14.62 7.89 -0.47
C ASP A 375 -15.35 8.09 0.87
N LEU A 376 -14.65 8.53 1.92
CA LEU A 376 -15.19 8.68 3.27
C LEU A 376 -16.51 9.50 3.38
N GLN A 377 -16.77 10.44 2.47
CA GLN A 377 -17.98 11.26 2.47
C GLN A 377 -19.15 10.63 1.71
N ARG A 378 -18.90 9.87 0.65
CA ARG A 378 -19.95 9.17 -0.12
C ARG A 378 -20.76 8.23 0.80
N LEU A 379 -20.10 7.52 1.73
CA LEU A 379 -20.77 6.69 2.75
C LEU A 379 -21.75 7.49 3.62
N LYS A 380 -21.42 8.73 4.02
CA LYS A 380 -22.27 9.51 4.94
C LYS A 380 -23.59 9.93 4.30
N GLY A 381 -23.62 10.13 2.98
CA GLY A 381 -24.85 10.31 2.21
C GLY A 381 -25.63 9.01 2.11
N GLU A 382 -24.99 7.95 1.60
CA GLU A 382 -25.63 6.64 1.36
C GLU A 382 -26.23 6.04 2.65
N VAL A 383 -25.50 6.05 3.79
CA VAL A 383 -25.99 5.54 5.08
C VAL A 383 -27.12 6.38 5.66
N ARG A 384 -27.09 7.71 5.50
CA ARG A 384 -28.22 8.58 5.91
C ARG A 384 -29.46 8.27 5.08
N HIS A 385 -29.33 8.18 3.75
CA HIS A 385 -30.43 7.83 2.88
C HIS A 385 -31.00 6.44 3.16
N GLN A 386 -30.17 5.43 3.46
CA GLN A 386 -30.65 4.10 3.87
C GLN A 386 -31.35 4.11 5.24
N GLN A 387 -30.85 4.86 6.22
CA GLN A 387 -31.51 5.02 7.53
C GLN A 387 -32.84 5.79 7.42
N GLU A 388 -32.91 6.83 6.58
CA GLU A 388 -34.13 7.59 6.31
C GLU A 388 -35.16 6.77 5.51
N ALA A 389 -34.72 6.02 4.48
CA ALA A 389 -35.57 5.10 3.74
C ALA A 389 -36.11 3.99 4.65
N GLY A 390 -35.26 3.39 5.49
CA GLY A 390 -35.66 2.39 6.48
C GLY A 390 -36.66 2.92 7.52
N LYS A 391 -36.50 4.17 7.97
CA LYS A 391 -37.49 4.86 8.83
C LYS A 391 -38.81 5.08 8.10
N LYS A 392 -38.80 5.64 6.88
CA LYS A 392 -40.00 5.86 6.04
C LYS A 392 -40.73 4.55 5.74
N GLN A 393 -40.00 3.46 5.49
CA GLN A 393 -40.58 2.15 5.18
C GLN A 393 -41.15 1.45 6.42
N LYS A 394 -40.51 1.58 7.60
CA LYS A 394 -41.11 1.17 8.88
C LYS A 394 -42.38 1.97 9.20
N GLN A 395 -42.38 3.29 8.96
CA GLN A 395 -43.53 4.15 9.19
C GLN A 395 -44.72 3.82 8.29
N LYS A 396 -44.50 3.58 6.98
CA LYS A 396 -45.52 3.05 6.06
C LYS A 396 -46.06 1.68 6.51
N LYS A 397 -45.20 0.78 7.00
CA LYS A 397 -45.60 -0.56 7.46
C LYS A 397 -46.38 -0.54 8.78
N TYR A 398 -46.18 0.47 9.63
CA TYR A 398 -47.04 0.71 10.80
C TYR A 398 -48.41 1.28 10.38
N PHE A 399 -48.43 2.33 9.55
CA PHE A 399 -49.67 2.99 9.11
C PHE A 399 -50.62 2.03 8.36
N GLY A 400 -50.08 1.15 7.51
CA GLY A 400 -50.87 0.14 6.80
C GLY A 400 -51.46 -0.95 7.69
N ARG A 401 -50.89 -1.22 8.88
CA ARG A 401 -51.44 -2.21 9.83
C ARG A 401 -52.54 -1.63 10.70
N THR A 402 -52.44 -0.35 11.08
CA THR A 402 -53.53 0.35 11.80
C THR A 402 -54.78 0.54 10.94
N ALA A 403 -54.64 0.75 9.63
CA ALA A 403 -55.79 0.88 8.72
C ALA A 403 -56.57 -0.44 8.53
N LEU A 404 -55.90 -1.59 8.58
CA LEU A 404 -56.53 -2.92 8.44
C LEU A 404 -57.10 -3.47 9.76
N GLY A 405 -56.65 -2.97 10.91
CA GLY A 405 -57.05 -3.47 12.24
C GLY A 405 -58.41 -3.01 12.75
N ILE A 406 -59.04 -2.00 12.12
CA ILE A 406 -60.31 -1.41 12.59
C ILE A 406 -61.53 -2.08 11.93
N GLY A 407 -61.35 -2.87 10.85
CA GLY A 407 -62.44 -3.37 10.01
C GLY A 407 -63.08 -4.72 10.37
N VAL A 408 -62.62 -5.44 11.40
CA VAL A 408 -63.03 -6.84 11.67
C VAL A 408 -63.45 -7.08 13.14
N GLY A 409 -63.64 -6.01 13.92
CA GLY A 409 -63.79 -6.08 15.38
C GLY A 409 -65.22 -5.92 15.93
N THR A 410 -66.27 -5.92 15.10
CA THR A 410 -67.61 -5.45 15.51
C THR A 410 -68.78 -6.38 15.17
N ILE A 411 -68.52 -7.65 14.82
CA ILE A 411 -69.57 -8.66 14.60
C ILE A 411 -69.21 -9.97 15.30
N LEU A 412 -69.58 -10.09 16.58
CA LEU A 412 -70.09 -11.30 17.27
C LEU A 412 -70.19 -10.95 18.77
N GLY A 413 -71.40 -10.94 19.37
CA GLY A 413 -71.52 -10.59 20.79
C GLY A 413 -72.91 -10.28 21.35
N LEU A 414 -74.01 -10.64 20.66
CA LEU A 414 -75.38 -10.53 21.21
C LEU A 414 -76.26 -11.70 20.77
N THR A 415 -76.31 -12.76 21.59
CA THR A 415 -77.46 -13.70 21.72
C THR A 415 -77.22 -14.67 22.89
N THR A 416 -78.23 -14.84 23.78
CA THR A 416 -78.33 -15.81 24.91
C THR A 416 -77.26 -15.68 26.04
N GLY A 417 -77.49 -15.88 27.35
CA GLY A 417 -78.61 -16.40 28.16
C GLY A 417 -78.05 -17.35 29.26
N VAL A 418 -78.57 -17.53 30.50
CA VAL A 418 -79.72 -17.03 31.29
C VAL A 418 -79.34 -17.17 32.81
N PHE A 419 -80.17 -16.68 33.75
CA PHE A 419 -80.10 -16.80 35.24
C PHE A 419 -79.11 -15.83 35.95
N ILE A 420 -79.42 -15.21 37.10
CA ILE A 420 -80.57 -15.30 38.04
C ILE A 420 -81.31 -13.96 38.11
#